data_AF-A0A973J4X0-F1
#
_entry.id   AF-A0A973J4X0-F1
#
_cell.length_a   1.000
_cell.length_b   1.000
_cell.length_c   1.000
_cell.angle_alpha   90.00
_cell.angle_beta   90.00
_cell.angle_gamma   90.00
#
_symmetry.space_group_name_H-M   'P 1'
#
loop_
_entity.id
_entity.type
_entity.pdbx_description
1 polymer ?
#
loop_
_entity_poly.entity_id
_entity_poly.type
_entity_poly.pdbx_seq_one_letter_code
_entity_poly.pdbx_strand_id
1 'polypeptide(L)'
;MDTEQRDNNSQRDHKKGIPGLIDKTVSSTYDDLMTIIEAKLELIRIDLTEKVALVGALLILLVVFMIGTAYFITSVALLVGELLGHPFLGYFAISLFFISIFAFFTKFRPDLLKNFIHKILLSANDYRK
;
A
#
# COMPACT_ATOMS: atom_id res chain seq x y z
N MET A 1 -59.32 -10.04 -64.03
CA MET A 1 -60.46 -10.60 -63.26
C MET A 1 -60.14 -11.98 -62.76
N ASP A 2 -59.61 -12.21 -61.57
CA ASP A 2 -58.79 -11.46 -60.60
C ASP A 2 -58.79 -12.40 -59.40
N THR A 3 -57.65 -13.01 -59.13
CA THR A 3 -57.42 -13.68 -57.84
C THR A 3 -56.05 -13.25 -57.35
N GLU A 4 -56.05 -12.01 -56.83
CA GLU A 4 -55.03 -11.49 -55.92
C GLU A 4 -54.84 -12.46 -54.76
N GLN A 5 -53.70 -13.14 -54.74
CA GLN A 5 -53.15 -13.73 -53.54
C GLN A 5 -52.68 -12.58 -52.64
N ARG A 6 -53.55 -12.17 -51.71
CA ARG A 6 -53.18 -11.31 -50.58
C ARG A 6 -52.13 -12.03 -49.74
N ASP A 7 -50.88 -11.59 -49.87
CA ASP A 7 -49.81 -11.85 -48.93
C ASP A 7 -50.13 -11.12 -47.61
N ASN A 8 -50.92 -11.79 -46.78
CA ASN A 8 -51.29 -11.31 -45.45
C ASN A 8 -50.26 -11.84 -44.45
N ASN A 9 -49.02 -11.35 -44.55
CA ASN A 9 -48.01 -11.54 -43.53
C ASN A 9 -48.26 -10.53 -42.40
N SER A 10 -49.40 -10.69 -41.74
CA SER A 10 -49.75 -9.96 -40.53
C SER A 10 -48.76 -10.33 -39.44
N GLN A 11 -47.95 -9.33 -39.08
CA GLN A 11 -47.43 -9.05 -37.75
C GLN A 11 -47.84 -10.09 -36.70
N ARG A 12 -46.95 -11.05 -36.42
CA ARG A 12 -46.99 -11.80 -35.16
C ARG A 12 -46.33 -10.97 -34.08
N ASP A 13 -47.02 -9.90 -33.68
CA ASP A 13 -46.80 -9.21 -32.41
C ASP A 13 -47.26 -10.13 -31.27
N HIS A 14 -46.41 -11.09 -30.90
CA HIS A 14 -46.61 -11.88 -29.69
C HIS A 14 -46.00 -11.18 -28.48
N LYS A 15 -46.88 -10.37 -27.84
CA LYS A 15 -46.97 -10.08 -26.40
C LYS A 15 -45.84 -10.70 -25.54
N LYS A 16 -44.76 -9.96 -25.34
CA LYS A 16 -43.88 -10.15 -24.17
C LYS A 16 -44.47 -9.36 -23.00
N GLY A 17 -45.01 -10.08 -22.02
CA GLY A 17 -45.61 -9.47 -20.83
C GLY A 17 -44.60 -8.67 -20.01
N ILE A 18 -45.12 -7.66 -19.30
CA ILE A 18 -44.46 -6.82 -18.30
C ILE A 18 -43.44 -7.56 -17.40
N PRO A 19 -43.70 -8.79 -16.89
CA PRO A 19 -42.70 -9.52 -16.09
C PRO A 19 -41.36 -9.80 -16.80
N GLY A 20 -41.34 -10.01 -18.12
CA GLY A 20 -40.09 -10.26 -18.86
C GLY A 20 -39.27 -9.01 -19.17
N LEU A 21 -39.84 -7.82 -18.98
CA LEU A 21 -39.13 -6.54 -19.04
C LEU A 21 -38.47 -6.25 -17.68
N ILE A 22 -39.13 -6.60 -16.57
CA ILE A 22 -38.62 -6.41 -15.21
C ILE A 22 -37.37 -7.27 -14.96
N ASP A 23 -37.41 -8.56 -15.33
CA ASP A 23 -36.23 -9.45 -15.19
C ASP A 23 -35.02 -8.94 -15.99
N LYS A 24 -35.27 -8.38 -17.18
CA LYS A 24 -34.20 -7.81 -18.00
C LYS A 24 -33.66 -6.51 -17.44
N THR A 25 -34.51 -5.65 -16.89
CA THR A 25 -34.11 -4.39 -16.26
C THR A 25 -33.34 -4.62 -14.96
N VAL A 26 -33.74 -5.61 -14.15
CA VAL A 26 -33.03 -5.96 -12.91
C VAL A 26 -31.66 -6.57 -13.22
N SER A 27 -31.59 -7.48 -14.20
CA SER A 27 -30.31 -8.06 -14.65
C SER A 27 -29.37 -7.00 -15.23
N SER A 28 -29.87 -6.10 -16.08
CA SER A 28 -29.02 -5.05 -16.66
C SER A 28 -28.55 -4.04 -15.62
N THR A 29 -29.39 -3.72 -14.63
CA THR A 29 -29.00 -2.82 -13.52
C THR A 29 -27.92 -3.47 -12.65
N TYR A 30 -27.96 -4.79 -12.47
CA TYR A 30 -26.93 -5.52 -11.74
C TYR A 30 -25.59 -5.52 -12.51
N ASP A 31 -25.61 -5.76 -13.82
CA ASP A 31 -24.41 -5.72 -14.66
C ASP A 31 -23.79 -4.31 -14.73
N ASP A 32 -24.63 -3.28 -14.81
CA ASP A 32 -24.17 -1.88 -14.77
C ASP A 32 -23.54 -1.55 -13.39
N LEU A 33 -24.15 -1.99 -12.29
CA LEU A 33 -23.60 -1.82 -10.94
C LEU A 33 -22.26 -2.55 -10.76
N MET A 34 -22.14 -3.78 -11.26
CA MET A 34 -20.89 -4.53 -11.23
C MET A 34 -19.78 -3.79 -11.96
N THR A 35 -20.08 -3.27 -13.15
CA THR A 35 -19.14 -2.48 -13.95
C THR A 35 -18.66 -1.22 -13.21
N ILE A 36 -19.57 -0.52 -12.52
CA ILE A 36 -19.23 0.65 -11.70
C ILE A 36 -18.35 0.25 -10.51
N ILE A 37 -18.62 -0.88 -9.86
CA ILE A 37 -17.83 -1.38 -8.74
C ILE A 37 -16.42 -1.75 -9.20
N GLU A 38 -16.30 -2.44 -10.34
CA GLU A 38 -15.03 -2.87 -10.91
C GLU A 38 -14.13 -1.67 -11.24
N ALA A 39 -14.69 -0.63 -11.86
CA ALA A 39 -13.98 0.63 -12.11
C ALA A 39 -13.55 1.33 -10.81
N LYS A 40 -14.37 1.29 -9.76
CA LYS A 40 -14.00 1.87 -8.45
C LYS A 40 -12.90 1.07 -7.76
N LEU A 41 -12.92 -0.26 -7.88
CA LEU A 41 -11.86 -1.12 -7.35
C LEU A 41 -10.53 -0.86 -8.06
N GLU A 42 -10.55 -0.68 -9.37
CA GLU A 42 -9.35 -0.32 -10.13
C GLU A 42 -8.78 1.03 -9.66
N LEU A 43 -9.64 2.03 -9.46
CA LEU A 43 -9.24 3.33 -8.94
C LEU A 43 -8.59 3.22 -7.54
N ILE A 44 -9.22 2.44 -6.64
CA ILE A 44 -8.70 2.19 -5.29
C ILE A 44 -7.36 1.46 -5.35
N ARG A 45 -7.20 0.49 -6.27
CA ARG A 45 -5.95 -0.26 -6.45
C ARG A 45 -4.80 0.65 -6.84
N ILE A 46 -5.04 1.61 -7.74
CA ILE A 46 -4.04 2.59 -8.15
C ILE A 46 -3.62 3.45 -6.94
N ASP A 47 -4.57 4.04 -6.22
CA ASP A 47 -4.29 4.91 -5.06
C ASP A 47 -3.56 4.16 -3.93
N LEU A 48 -3.93 2.90 -3.67
CA LEU A 48 -3.22 2.04 -2.72
C LEU A 48 -1.78 1.77 -3.16
N THR A 49 -1.57 1.47 -4.44
CA THR A 49 -0.24 1.15 -4.96
C THR A 49 0.68 2.38 -4.89
N GLU A 50 0.15 3.56 -5.22
CA GLU A 50 0.86 4.83 -5.10
C GLU A 50 1.23 5.14 -3.65
N LYS A 51 0.30 5.01 -2.70
CA LYS A 51 0.56 5.24 -1.27
C LYS A 51 1.58 4.27 -0.71
N VAL A 52 1.49 2.98 -1.06
CA VAL A 52 2.46 1.98 -0.62
C VAL A 52 3.85 2.27 -1.20
N ALA A 53 3.93 2.66 -2.48
CA ALA A 53 5.19 3.05 -3.10
C ALA A 53 5.81 4.28 -2.44
N LEU A 54 5.00 5.30 -2.13
CA LEU A 54 5.46 6.51 -1.43
C LEU A 54 5.99 6.19 -0.03
N VAL A 55 5.24 5.40 0.75
CA VAL A 55 5.67 4.97 2.10
C VAL A 55 6.94 4.13 2.01
N GLY A 56 7.03 3.21 1.05
CA GLY A 56 8.22 2.39 0.80
C GLY A 56 9.44 3.24 0.46
N ALA A 57 9.31 4.20 -0.45
CA ALA A 57 10.38 5.12 -0.81
C ALA A 57 10.83 5.97 0.39
N LEU A 58 9.88 6.46 1.20
CA LEU A 58 10.17 7.25 2.40
C LEU A 58 10.93 6.41 3.45
N LEU A 59 10.54 5.15 3.65
CA LEU A 59 11.25 4.24 4.56
C LEU A 59 12.68 3.97 4.11
N ILE A 60 12.90 3.69 2.82
CA ILE A 60 14.23 3.48 2.26
C ILE A 60 15.09 4.73 2.43
N LEU A 61 14.54 5.90 2.08
CA LEU A 61 15.21 7.19 2.22
C LEU A 61 15.60 7.44 3.70
N LEU A 62 14.70 7.17 4.63
CA LEU A 62 14.95 7.34 6.06
C LEU A 62 16.08 6.43 6.54
N VAL A 63 16.13 5.17 6.11
CA VAL A 63 17.22 4.24 6.45
C VAL A 63 18.54 4.73 5.90
N VAL A 64 18.60 5.11 4.62
CA VAL A 64 19.82 5.63 3.98
C VAL A 64 20.29 6.91 4.67
N PHE A 65 19.35 7.82 4.98
CA PHE A 65 19.65 9.06 5.69
C PHE A 65 20.19 8.81 7.10
N MET A 66 19.64 7.83 7.82
CA MET A 66 20.09 7.46 9.16
C MET A 66 21.53 6.92 9.13
N ILE A 67 21.83 6.05 8.16
CA ILE A 67 23.18 5.50 7.94
C ILE A 67 24.15 6.63 7.59
N GLY A 68 23.78 7.48 6.62
CA GLY A 68 24.61 8.61 6.20
C GLY A 68 24.90 9.58 7.35
N THR A 69 23.89 9.90 8.16
CA THR A 69 24.05 10.75 9.35
C THR A 69 24.97 10.11 10.39
N ALA A 70 24.84 8.80 10.64
CA ALA A 70 25.72 8.09 11.56
C ALA A 70 27.19 8.14 11.10
N TYR A 71 27.45 7.89 9.81
CA TYR A 71 28.80 8.02 9.24
C TYR A 71 29.31 9.46 9.32
N PHE A 72 28.47 10.44 8.99
CA PHE A 72 28.85 11.85 9.05
C PHE A 72 29.25 12.28 10.46
N ILE A 73 28.43 11.96 11.47
CA ILE A 73 28.74 12.23 12.88
C ILE A 73 30.04 11.52 13.28
N THR A 74 30.23 10.28 12.82
CA THR A 74 31.44 9.51 13.11
C THR A 74 32.69 10.18 12.53
N SER A 75 32.63 10.58 11.26
CA SER A 75 33.73 11.27 10.58
C SER A 75 34.05 12.62 11.23
N VAL A 76 33.04 13.41 11.61
CA VAL A 76 33.24 14.67 12.32
C VAL A 76 33.89 14.44 13.68
N ALA A 77 33.43 13.44 14.43
CA ALA A 77 34.01 13.11 15.73
C ALA A 77 35.46 12.60 15.64
N LEU A 78 35.79 11.81 14.61
CA LEU A 78 37.17 11.39 14.34
C LEU A 78 38.05 12.57 13.94
N LEU A 79 37.57 13.44 13.06
CA LEU A 79 38.29 14.64 12.64
C LEU A 79 38.59 15.55 13.84
N VAL A 80 37.61 15.77 14.70
CA VAL A 80 37.77 16.54 15.94
C VAL A 80 38.73 15.84 16.91
N GLY A 81 38.62 14.51 17.06
CA GLY A 81 39.52 13.71 17.89
C GLY A 81 40.97 13.76 17.43
N GLU A 82 41.20 13.74 16.11
CA GLU A 82 42.52 13.90 15.50
C GLU A 82 43.08 15.31 15.74
N LEU A 83 42.25 16.35 15.60
CA LEU A 83 42.65 17.74 15.88
C LEU A 83 43.04 17.97 17.36
N LEU A 84 42.41 17.23 18.27
CA LEU A 84 42.71 17.22 19.71
C LEU A 84 43.92 16.33 20.06
N GLY A 85 44.56 15.69 19.07
CA GLY A 85 45.70 14.79 19.24
C GLY A 85 45.35 13.39 19.79
N HIS A 86 44.05 13.11 20.00
CA HIS A 86 43.57 11.87 20.58
C HIS A 86 42.36 11.33 19.78
N PRO A 87 42.59 10.62 18.66
CA PRO A 87 41.52 10.04 17.84
C PRO A 87 40.64 9.04 18.63
N PHE A 88 41.18 8.46 19.70
CA PHE A 88 40.46 7.54 20.59
C PHE A 88 39.28 8.21 21.32
N LEU A 89 39.37 9.51 21.64
CA LEU A 89 38.27 10.24 22.28
C LEU A 89 37.07 10.40 21.35
N GLY A 90 37.32 10.61 20.05
CA GLY A 90 36.27 10.68 19.03
C GLY A 90 35.49 9.37 18.99
N TYR A 91 36.20 8.24 18.87
CA TYR A 91 35.59 6.92 18.82
C TYR A 91 34.79 6.59 20.10
N PHE A 92 35.32 6.96 21.26
CA PHE A 92 34.64 6.77 22.54
C PHE A 92 33.32 7.56 22.60
N ALA A 93 33.30 8.81 22.15
CA ALA A 93 32.11 9.65 22.13
C ALA A 93 31.00 9.07 21.23
N ILE A 94 31.35 8.56 20.05
CA ILE A 94 30.42 7.92 19.11
C ILE A 94 29.82 6.65 19.73
N SER A 95 30.65 5.82 20.37
CA SER A 95 30.20 4.60 21.03
C SER A 95 29.20 4.90 22.16
N LEU A 96 29.49 5.90 22.98
CA LEU A 96 28.63 6.34 24.08
C LEU A 96 27.29 6.92 23.56
N PHE A 97 27.32 7.61 22.42
CA PHE A 97 26.13 8.12 21.76
C PHE A 97 25.22 6.98 21.27
N PHE A 98 25.78 5.97 20.60
CA PHE A 98 25.01 4.79 20.16
C PHE A 98 24.41 4.01 21.33
N ILE A 99 25.17 3.81 22.40
CA ILE A 99 24.68 3.15 23.62
C ILE A 99 23.57 3.97 24.26
N SER A 100 23.69 5.30 24.31
CA SER A 100 22.63 6.17 24.84
C SER A 100 21.36 6.10 24.02
N ILE A 101 21.45 6.10 22.68
CA ILE A 101 20.29 5.93 21.81
C ILE A 101 19.64 4.57 22.05
N PHE A 102 20.43 3.50 22.12
CA PHE A 102 19.94 2.15 22.37
C PHE A 102 19.24 2.04 23.73
N ALA A 103 19.84 2.59 24.78
CA ALA A 103 19.29 2.64 26.13
C ALA A 103 18.02 3.52 26.19
N PHE A 104 17.99 4.64 25.47
CA PHE A 104 16.82 5.49 25.36
C PHE A 104 15.67 4.76 24.69
N PHE A 105 15.93 4.02 23.61
CA PHE A 105 14.93 3.22 22.91
C PHE A 105 14.35 2.12 23.81
N THR A 106 15.20 1.41 24.56
CA THR A 106 14.76 0.37 25.49
C THR A 106 14.00 0.95 26.69
N LYS A 107 14.32 2.16 27.14
CA LYS A 107 13.73 2.75 28.35
C LYS A 107 12.48 3.61 28.09
N PHE A 108 12.42 4.37 27.01
CA PHE A 108 11.30 5.30 26.75
C PHE A 108 10.10 4.66 26.04
N ARG A 109 10.29 3.57 25.29
CA ARG A 109 9.22 2.92 24.53
C ARG A 109 9.43 1.38 24.39
N PRO A 110 9.51 0.61 25.50
CA PRO A 110 9.63 -0.85 25.43
C PRO A 110 8.49 -1.51 24.65
N ASP A 111 7.28 -0.94 24.70
CA ASP A 111 6.11 -1.45 23.97
C ASP A 111 6.20 -1.25 22.45
N LEU A 112 6.91 -0.23 21.97
CA LEU A 112 7.16 -0.08 20.54
C LEU A 112 8.07 -1.19 20.04
N LEU A 113 9.13 -1.51 20.79
CA LEU A 113 10.05 -2.59 20.45
C LEU A 113 9.33 -3.94 20.46
N LYS A 114 8.51 -4.17 21.49
CA LYS A 114 7.69 -5.38 21.62
C LYS A 114 6.69 -5.52 20.47
N ASN A 115 5.98 -4.45 20.12
CA ASN A 115 5.03 -4.45 18.99
C ASN A 115 5.73 -4.55 17.63
N PHE A 116 6.91 -3.97 17.45
CA PHE A 116 7.68 -4.09 16.20
C PHE A 116 8.16 -5.53 15.99
N ILE A 117 8.71 -6.15 17.05
CA ILE A 117 9.11 -7.56 17.05
C ILE A 117 7.90 -8.46 16.81
N HIS A 118 6.77 -8.21 17.48
CA HIS A 118 5.56 -9.01 17.30
C HIS A 118 4.98 -8.86 15.90
N LYS A 119 4.99 -7.66 15.30
CA LYS A 119 4.55 -7.42 13.92
C LYS A 119 5.46 -8.08 12.89
N ILE A 120 6.78 -8.02 13.06
CA ILE A 120 7.74 -8.70 12.19
C ILE A 120 7.53 -10.22 12.27
N LEU A 121 7.34 -10.75 13.49
CA LEU A 121 7.20 -12.19 13.73
C LEU A 121 5.85 -12.74 13.25
N LEU A 122 4.76 -11.96 13.40
CA LEU A 122 3.44 -12.30 12.83
C LEU A 122 3.43 -12.17 11.30
N SER A 123 4.03 -11.12 10.74
CA SER A 123 4.15 -10.95 9.29
C SER A 123 4.93 -12.08 8.63
N ALA A 124 5.98 -12.60 9.27
CA ALA A 124 6.75 -13.72 8.74
C ALA A 124 5.98 -15.06 8.80
N ASN A 125 5.08 -15.22 9.77
CA ASN A 125 4.28 -16.44 9.92
C ASN A 125 3.03 -16.46 9.03
N ASP A 126 2.51 -15.30 8.62
CA ASP A 126 1.34 -15.19 7.74
C ASP A 126 1.64 -15.60 6.29
N TYR A 127 2.91 -15.55 5.87
CA TYR A 127 3.37 -16.07 4.56
C TYR A 127 3.46 -17.61 4.48
N ARG A 128 3.15 -18.34 5.56
CA ARG A 128 3.26 -19.82 5.63
C ARG A 128 1.89 -20.51 5.76
N LYS A 129 0.86 -19.98 5.10
CA LYS A 129 -0.41 -20.68 4.85
C LYS A 129 -0.81 -20.60 3.39
#